data_AF-A0A357L2D4-F1
#
_entry.id   AF-A0A357L2D4-F1
#
_cell.length_a   1.000
_cell.length_b   1.000
_cell.length_c   1.000
_cell.angle_alpha   90.00
_cell.angle_beta   90.00
_cell.angle_gamma   90.00
#
_symmetry.space_group_name_H-M   'P 1'
#
loop_
_entity.id
_entity.type
_entity.pdbx_description
1 polymer ?
#
loop_
_entity_poly.entity_id
_entity_poly.type
_entity_poly.pdbx_seq_one_letter_code
_entity_poly.pdbx_strand_id
1 'polypeptide(L)'
;MKRIVAAAAAAAGLTSIAWAGEWAEACVARLEADGRDTSGCQCLEDAITENPALEAEFRALAEIADPAARYHAASDAAKAAMDDCTR
;
A
#
# COMPACT_ATOMS: atom_id res chain seq x y z
N MET A 1 -7.31 -7.51 -50.33
CA MET A 1 -7.68 -8.61 -49.41
C MET A 1 -6.96 -8.39 -48.08
N LYS A 2 -7.65 -8.61 -46.95
CA LYS A 2 -7.09 -9.01 -45.64
C LYS A 2 -6.21 -7.96 -44.90
N ARG A 3 -6.47 -7.54 -43.65
CA ARG A 3 -7.46 -7.90 -42.63
C ARG A 3 -7.66 -6.69 -41.70
N ILE A 4 -8.92 -6.53 -41.31
CA ILE A 4 -9.41 -5.80 -40.15
C ILE A 4 -8.68 -6.29 -38.90
N VAL A 5 -8.20 -5.38 -38.05
CA VAL A 5 -8.38 -5.46 -36.60
C VAL A 5 -8.57 -4.04 -36.08
N ALA A 6 -9.84 -3.64 -36.00
CA ALA A 6 -10.27 -2.56 -35.16
C ALA A 6 -10.21 -2.99 -33.69
N ALA A 7 -9.88 -2.04 -32.83
CA ALA A 7 -10.29 -1.94 -31.42
C ALA A 7 -10.26 -3.21 -30.54
N ALA A 8 -9.26 -3.26 -29.66
CA ALA A 8 -9.44 -3.70 -28.27
C ALA A 8 -8.62 -2.70 -27.43
N ALA A 9 -9.22 -1.57 -27.08
CA ALA A 9 -9.91 -1.39 -25.79
C ALA A 9 -8.94 -1.62 -24.62
N ALA A 10 -8.62 -0.51 -23.96
CA ALA A 10 -7.88 -0.45 -22.72
C ALA A 10 -8.33 -1.54 -21.74
N ALA A 11 -7.44 -2.47 -21.44
CA ALA A 11 -7.59 -3.45 -20.37
C ALA A 11 -6.30 -3.49 -19.53
N ALA A 12 -5.77 -2.30 -19.21
CA ALA A 12 -4.62 -2.11 -18.32
C ALA A 12 -5.02 -1.42 -17.00
N GLY A 13 -6.28 -1.52 -16.61
CA GLY A 13 -6.74 -1.07 -15.31
C GLY A 13 -7.79 -2.06 -14.84
N LEU A 14 -7.48 -2.82 -13.80
CA LEU A 14 -8.37 -3.58 -12.90
C LEU A 14 -7.62 -4.68 -12.13
N THR A 15 -6.33 -4.94 -12.39
CA THR A 15 -5.58 -5.97 -11.63
C THR A 15 -5.05 -5.50 -10.28
N SER A 16 -5.10 -4.20 -9.97
CA SER A 16 -4.49 -3.66 -8.73
C SER A 16 -5.41 -3.69 -7.51
N ILE A 17 -6.70 -4.01 -7.67
CA ILE A 17 -7.69 -3.93 -6.57
C ILE A 17 -7.70 -5.21 -5.71
N ALA A 18 -7.06 -6.30 -6.16
CA ALA A 18 -7.00 -7.54 -5.38
C ALA A 18 -6.01 -7.46 -4.20
N TRP A 19 -5.17 -6.41 -4.15
CA TRP A 19 -4.13 -6.22 -3.12
C TRP A 19 -4.55 -5.26 -2.02
N ALA A 20 -5.56 -4.43 -2.26
CA ALA A 20 -6.10 -3.43 -1.32
C ALA A 20 -7.01 -4.04 -0.24
N GLY A 21 -6.78 -5.29 0.13
CA GLY A 21 -7.30 -5.83 1.39
C GLY A 21 -6.26 -6.67 2.14
N GLU A 22 -5.26 -7.22 1.43
CA GLU A 22 -4.23 -8.03 2.08
C GLU A 22 -3.20 -7.18 2.84
N TRP A 23 -3.05 -5.91 2.49
CA TRP A 23 -2.18 -5.02 3.24
C TRP A 23 -2.80 -4.58 4.55
N ALA A 24 -4.09 -4.22 4.54
CA ALA A 24 -4.79 -3.93 5.78
C ALA A 24 -4.82 -5.16 6.68
N GLU A 25 -5.15 -6.35 6.15
CA GLU A 25 -5.15 -7.59 6.93
C GLU A 25 -3.74 -7.93 7.49
N ALA A 26 -2.68 -7.78 6.70
CA ALA A 26 -1.31 -8.00 7.16
C ALA A 26 -0.84 -6.96 8.19
N CYS A 27 -1.25 -5.70 8.02
CA CYS A 27 -1.02 -4.61 8.97
C CYS A 27 -1.74 -4.90 10.29
N VAL A 28 -3.02 -5.27 10.24
CA VAL A 28 -3.84 -5.65 11.40
C VAL A 28 -3.20 -6.82 12.13
N ALA A 29 -2.91 -7.94 11.43
CA ALA A 29 -2.34 -9.12 12.05
C ALA A 29 -1.00 -8.85 12.75
N ARG A 30 -0.17 -7.97 12.18
CA ARG A 30 1.09 -7.54 12.81
C ARG A 30 0.85 -6.64 14.02
N LEU A 31 0.02 -5.61 13.88
CA LEU A 31 -0.20 -4.64 14.96
C LEU A 31 -0.97 -5.26 16.12
N GLU A 32 -1.92 -6.17 15.88
CA GLU A 32 -2.59 -6.96 16.93
C GLU A 32 -1.60 -7.84 17.69
N ALA A 33 -0.66 -8.50 17.00
CA ALA A 33 0.40 -9.29 17.64
C ALA A 33 1.32 -8.43 18.52
N ASP A 34 1.52 -7.17 18.14
CA ASP A 34 2.31 -6.19 18.88
C ASP A 34 1.48 -5.44 19.95
N GLY A 35 0.17 -5.72 20.08
CA GLY A 35 -0.75 -5.05 21.01
C GLY A 35 -0.99 -3.57 20.69
N ARG A 36 -0.89 -3.20 19.41
CA ARG A 36 -0.98 -1.83 18.91
C ARG A 36 -2.32 -1.56 18.23
N ASP A 37 -2.64 -0.27 18.10
CA ASP A 37 -3.84 0.18 17.41
C ASP A 37 -3.81 -0.16 15.92
N THR A 38 -4.92 -0.67 15.41
CA THR A 38 -5.10 -1.13 14.02
C THR A 38 -5.94 -0.15 13.18
N SER A 39 -6.47 0.91 13.80
CA SER A 39 -7.40 1.86 13.16
C SER A 39 -6.81 2.52 11.90
N GLY A 40 -5.48 2.65 11.82
CA GLY A 40 -4.76 3.23 10.69
C GLY A 40 -4.49 2.29 9.51
N CYS A 41 -4.71 0.99 9.64
CA CYS A 41 -4.33 0.03 8.60
C CYS A 41 -5.13 0.21 7.30
N GLN A 42 -6.43 0.50 7.38
CA GLN A 42 -7.24 0.75 6.18
C GLN A 42 -6.84 2.05 5.47
N CYS A 43 -6.56 3.11 6.25
CA CYS A 43 -6.10 4.38 5.70
C CYS A 43 -4.76 4.22 4.95
N LEU A 44 -3.83 3.43 5.51
CA LEU A 44 -2.52 3.22 4.89
C LEU A 44 -2.65 2.46 3.57
N GLU A 45 -3.55 1.48 3.51
CA GLU A 45 -3.85 0.72 2.31
C GLU A 45 -4.48 1.59 1.21
N ASP A 46 -5.40 2.48 1.58
CA ASP A 46 -5.98 3.46 0.66
C ASP A 46 -4.90 4.40 0.11
N ALA A 47 -4.00 4.90 0.96
CA ALA A 47 -2.88 5.75 0.56
C ALA A 47 -1.89 5.03 -0.40
N ILE A 48 -1.62 3.74 -0.16
CA ILE A 48 -0.78 2.91 -1.06
C ILE A 48 -1.50 2.65 -2.38
N THR A 49 -2.82 2.43 -2.34
CA THR A 49 -3.64 2.19 -3.54
C THR A 49 -3.73 3.43 -4.42
N GLU A 50 -3.87 4.61 -3.83
CA GLU A 50 -3.89 5.91 -4.53
C GLU A 50 -2.50 6.31 -5.05
N ASN A 51 -1.44 5.82 -4.42
CA ASN A 51 -0.06 6.10 -4.81
C ASN A 51 0.79 4.82 -4.88
N PRO A 52 0.73 4.07 -6.00
CA PRO A 52 1.44 2.80 -6.15
C PRO A 52 2.97 2.93 -6.10
N ALA A 53 3.53 4.15 -6.18
CA ALA A 53 4.94 4.37 -5.93
C ALA A 53 5.34 4.09 -4.48
N LEU A 54 4.39 4.24 -3.54
CA LEU A 54 4.58 3.93 -2.12
C LEU A 54 4.62 2.42 -1.87
N GLU A 55 4.00 1.60 -2.72
CA GLU A 55 3.91 0.15 -2.53
C GLU A 55 5.28 -0.51 -2.34
N ALA A 56 6.20 -0.26 -3.27
CA ALA A 56 7.55 -0.82 -3.23
C ALA A 56 8.34 -0.33 -2.00
N GLU A 57 8.10 0.91 -1.60
CA GLU A 57 8.73 1.51 -0.43
C GLU A 57 8.20 0.89 0.86
N PHE A 58 6.88 0.80 1.04
CA PHE A 58 6.27 0.16 2.21
C PHE A 58 6.66 -1.31 2.35
N ARG A 59 6.82 -2.03 1.23
CA ARG A 59 7.36 -3.40 1.25
C ARG A 59 8.79 -3.44 1.79
N ALA A 60 9.66 -2.51 1.39
CA ALA A 60 11.02 -2.43 1.93
C ALA A 60 11.05 -2.00 3.40
N LEU A 61 10.16 -1.09 3.79
CA LEU A 61 10.02 -0.61 5.17
C LEU A 61 9.48 -1.69 6.12
N ALA A 62 8.67 -2.63 5.63
CA ALA A 62 8.14 -3.74 6.42
C ALA A 62 9.23 -4.66 6.98
N GLU A 63 10.40 -4.73 6.32
CA GLU A 63 11.57 -5.48 6.78
C GLU A 63 12.26 -4.84 8.00
N ILE A 64 11.97 -3.56 8.28
CA ILE A 64 12.50 -2.86 9.45
C ILE A 64 11.61 -3.15 10.64
N ALA A 65 12.11 -3.94 11.60
CA ALA A 65 11.35 -4.34 12.79
C ALA A 65 11.01 -3.18 13.72
N ASP A 66 11.95 -2.25 13.94
CA ASP A 66 11.76 -1.12 14.84
C ASP A 66 10.88 -0.03 14.18
N PRO A 67 9.72 0.33 14.77
CA PRO A 67 8.80 1.29 14.17
C PRO A 67 9.41 2.69 13.98
N ALA A 68 10.27 3.14 14.91
CA ALA A 68 10.91 4.45 14.80
C ALA A 68 11.93 4.46 13.65
N ALA A 69 12.77 3.43 13.55
CA ALA A 69 13.70 3.25 12.43
C ALA A 69 12.96 3.15 11.10
N ARG A 70 11.81 2.46 11.07
CA ARG A 70 10.94 2.37 9.88
C ARG A 70 10.46 3.76 9.44
N TYR A 71 9.91 4.53 10.37
CA TYR A 71 9.47 5.89 10.08
C TYR A 71 10.65 6.78 9.64
N HIS A 72 11.81 6.70 10.27
CA HIS A 72 12.97 7.51 9.88
C HIS A 72 13.53 7.16 8.50
N ALA A 73 13.51 5.89 8.12
CA ALA A 73 13.96 5.40 6.82
C ALA A 73 12.98 5.70 5.67
N ALA A 74 11.73 6.01 5.99
CA ALA A 74 10.70 6.34 5.02
C ALA A 74 10.98 7.70 4.34
N SER A 75 10.59 7.80 3.07
CA SER A 75 10.53 9.01 2.28
C SER A 75 9.51 9.98 2.87
N ASP A 76 9.59 11.25 2.48
CA ASP A 76 8.66 12.27 2.97
C ASP A 76 7.19 11.95 2.60
N ALA A 77 6.97 11.30 1.44
CA ALA A 77 5.64 10.88 1.02
C ALA A 77 5.11 9.70 1.84
N ALA A 78 5.96 8.72 2.15
CA ALA A 78 5.59 7.60 3.02
C ALA A 78 5.36 8.05 4.47
N LYS A 79 6.17 8.98 4.99
CA LYS A 79 5.93 9.61 6.31
C LYS A 79 4.61 10.33 6.36
N ALA A 80 4.28 11.12 5.33
CA ALA A 80 3.00 11.82 5.25
C ALA A 80 1.82 10.85 5.30
N ALA A 81 1.88 9.73 4.56
CA ALA A 81 0.85 8.69 4.61
C ALA A 81 0.76 8.01 5.99
N MET A 82 1.89 7.71 6.63
CA MET A 82 1.91 7.15 7.99
C MET A 82 1.30 8.13 9.01
N ASP A 83 1.66 9.41 8.94
CA ASP A 83 1.20 10.44 9.87
C ASP A 83 -0.29 10.75 9.71
N ASP A 84 -0.81 10.70 8.48
CA ASP A 84 -2.24 10.89 8.19
C ASP A 84 -3.08 9.73 8.74
N CYS A 85 -2.52 8.52 8.70
CA CYS A 85 -3.21 7.29 9.10
C CYS A 85 -3.03 6.88 10.56
N THR A 86 -2.09 7.45 11.31
CA THR A 86 -1.79 7.03 12.70
C THR A 86 -2.13 8.09 13.76
N ARG A 87 -2.90 9.12 13.39
CA ARG A 87 -3.31 10.22 14.27
C ARG A 87 -4.50 9.90 15.17
#